data_AF-A0A495A886-F1
#
_entry.id   AF-A0A495A886-F1
#
_cell.length_a   1.000
_cell.length_b   1.000
_cell.length_c   1.000
_cell.angle_alpha   90.00
_cell.angle_beta   90.00
_cell.angle_gamma   90.00
#
_symmetry.space_group_name_H-M   'P 1'
#
loop_
_entity.id
_entity.type
_entity.pdbx_description
1 polymer ?
#
loop_
_entity_poly.entity_id
_entity_poly.type
_entity_poly.pdbx_seq_one_letter_code
_entity_poly.pdbx_strand_id
1 'polypeptide(L)'
;MTLLAETVHQLTRTHKVRIPGTEHPAQYADALPLLEQLRMLIRGTGHGGQEIGGAGGGSKPPINLRALDLWTEITTTVNQGWPGAGRPVTQSVPVGFKLRAWAEHDPENVRLTDQCLAWAEQITRAIHPVKRIDIMGTCPSCQCTHVMNTDPETGEHTYNHALTAYTEPAHVACGVCGTTWEGQAIHHLRGLVRGPAETASAE
;
A
#
# COMPACT_ATOMS: atom_id res chain seq x y z
N MET A 1 -15.16 11.83 -19.59
CA MET A 1 -15.35 11.20 -18.25
C MET A 1 -14.46 11.99 -17.31
N THR A 2 -14.98 12.57 -16.23
CA THR A 2 -14.17 13.39 -15.32
C THR A 2 -13.27 12.50 -14.47
N LEU A 3 -12.15 13.04 -13.98
CA LEU A 3 -11.22 12.34 -13.09
C LEU A 3 -11.93 11.82 -11.82
N LEU A 4 -12.88 12.61 -11.31
CA LEU A 4 -13.75 12.23 -10.21
C LEU A 4 -14.58 10.98 -10.55
N ALA A 5 -15.24 10.96 -11.70
CA ALA A 5 -16.08 9.83 -12.12
C ALA A 5 -15.26 8.54 -12.28
N GLU A 6 -14.04 8.64 -12.81
CA GLU A 6 -13.12 7.50 -12.94
C GLU A 6 -12.67 6.98 -11.56
N THR A 7 -12.25 7.88 -10.66
CA THR A 7 -11.79 7.50 -9.32
C THR A 7 -12.92 6.90 -8.49
N VAL A 8 -14.12 7.49 -8.54
CA VAL A 8 -15.32 6.95 -7.88
C VAL A 8 -15.72 5.61 -8.50
N HIS A 9 -15.53 5.42 -9.80
CA HIS A 9 -15.72 4.11 -10.43
C HIS A 9 -14.76 3.07 -9.82
N GLN A 10 -13.46 3.36 -9.72
CA GLN A 10 -12.48 2.45 -9.11
C GLN A 10 -12.80 2.13 -7.64
N LEU A 11 -13.26 3.12 -6.88
CA LEU A 11 -13.64 2.96 -5.47
C LEU A 11 -14.88 2.09 -5.28
N THR A 12 -15.87 2.19 -6.18
CA THR A 12 -17.23 1.68 -5.93
C THR A 12 -17.70 0.57 -6.87
N ARG A 13 -17.00 0.32 -7.98
CA ARG A 13 -17.38 -0.68 -8.99
C ARG A 13 -16.21 -1.60 -9.32
N THR A 14 -16.56 -2.81 -9.75
CA THR A 14 -15.60 -3.74 -10.35
C THR A 14 -15.09 -3.16 -11.65
N HIS A 15 -13.79 -3.25 -11.88
CA HIS A 15 -13.15 -2.69 -13.07
C HIS A 15 -12.05 -3.63 -13.57
N LYS A 16 -11.75 -3.54 -14.86
CA LYS A 16 -10.71 -4.37 -15.47
C LYS A 16 -9.34 -3.78 -15.21
N VAL A 17 -8.46 -4.57 -14.61
CA VAL A 17 -7.05 -4.22 -14.40
C VAL A 17 -6.20 -5.07 -15.32
N ARG A 18 -5.24 -4.42 -15.99
CA ARG A 18 -4.27 -5.12 -16.83
C ARG A 18 -3.26 -5.84 -15.94
N ILE A 19 -3.03 -7.12 -16.20
CA ILE A 19 -2.01 -7.89 -15.47
C ILE A 19 -0.63 -7.53 -16.05
N PRO A 20 0.31 -6.98 -15.26
CA PRO A 20 1.67 -6.72 -15.73
C PRO A 20 2.40 -8.05 -16.01
N GLY A 21 3.24 -8.07 -17.06
CA GLY A 21 4.09 -9.21 -17.38
C GLY A 21 3.52 -10.26 -18.36
N THR A 22 2.28 -10.10 -18.83
CA THR A 22 1.75 -10.97 -19.90
C THR A 22 2.07 -10.37 -21.26
N GLU A 23 3.11 -10.87 -21.92
CA GLU A 23 3.44 -10.51 -23.30
C GLU A 23 2.46 -11.20 -24.27
N HIS A 24 1.56 -10.39 -24.83
CA HIS A 24 0.58 -10.66 -25.89
C HIS A 24 -0.12 -12.04 -26.00
N PRO A 25 -1.48 -12.06 -25.95
CA PRO A 25 -2.40 -10.93 -25.78
C PRO A 25 -2.40 -10.39 -24.33
N ALA A 26 -2.66 -9.08 -24.17
CA ALA A 26 -2.76 -8.47 -22.85
C ALA A 26 -3.90 -9.12 -22.05
N GLN A 27 -3.58 -9.65 -20.89
CA GLN A 27 -4.57 -10.26 -20.00
C GLN A 27 -5.16 -9.20 -19.07
N TYR A 28 -6.47 -9.27 -18.88
CA TYR A 28 -7.22 -8.40 -17.98
C TYR A 28 -7.88 -9.27 -16.92
N ALA A 29 -7.81 -8.83 -15.67
CA ALA A 29 -8.55 -9.41 -14.57
C ALA A 29 -9.64 -8.44 -14.11
N ASP A 30 -10.78 -8.97 -13.66
CA ASP A 30 -11.77 -8.17 -12.96
C ASP A 30 -11.29 -7.94 -11.52
N ALA A 31 -11.00 -6.69 -11.19
CA ALA A 31 -10.65 -6.26 -9.85
C ALA A 31 -11.90 -5.86 -9.06
N LEU A 32 -11.93 -6.22 -7.78
CA LEU A 32 -12.97 -5.79 -6.85
C LEU A 32 -12.90 -4.27 -6.62
N PRO A 33 -14.02 -3.61 -6.26
CA PRO A 33 -13.99 -2.21 -5.84
C PRO A 33 -13.02 -1.99 -4.68
N LEU A 34 -12.25 -0.90 -4.69
CA LEU A 34 -11.27 -0.63 -3.62
C LEU A 34 -11.92 -0.56 -2.23
N LEU A 35 -13.15 -0.03 -2.12
CA LEU A 35 -13.88 -0.02 -0.84
C LEU A 35 -14.19 -1.44 -0.33
N GLU A 36 -14.45 -2.40 -1.21
CA GLU A 36 -14.68 -3.78 -0.80
C GLU A 36 -13.36 -4.45 -0.40
N GLN A 37 -12.29 -4.20 -1.16
CA GLN A 37 -10.95 -4.67 -0.80
C GLN A 37 -10.50 -4.12 0.56
N LEU A 38 -10.81 -2.86 0.86
CA LEU A 38 -10.56 -2.25 2.18
C LEU A 38 -11.34 -2.98 3.29
N ARG A 39 -12.61 -3.35 3.06
CA ARG A 39 -13.41 -4.13 4.03
C ARG A 39 -12.86 -5.53 4.25
N MET A 40 -12.38 -6.17 3.19
CA MET A 40 -11.69 -7.47 3.29
C MET A 40 -10.39 -7.36 4.08
N LEU A 41 -9.65 -6.27 3.91
CA LEU A 41 -8.42 -5.97 4.65
C LEU A 41 -8.68 -5.77 6.14
N ILE A 42 -9.76 -5.06 6.52
CA ILE A 42 -10.18 -4.90 7.92
C ILE A 42 -10.42 -6.27 8.57
N ARG A 43 -11.04 -7.21 7.84
CA ARG A 43 -11.36 -8.56 8.35
C ARG A 43 -10.17 -9.52 8.39
N GLY A 44 -8.98 -9.10 7.96
CA GLY A 44 -7.81 -9.98 7.83
C GLY A 44 -7.93 -11.04 6.73
N THR A 45 -8.99 -10.99 5.91
CA THR A 45 -9.28 -11.95 4.83
C THR A 45 -8.68 -11.55 3.47
N GLY A 46 -8.04 -10.38 3.40
CA GLY A 46 -7.43 -9.87 2.18
C GLY A 46 -6.29 -10.77 1.69
N HIS A 47 -6.37 -11.21 0.43
CA HIS A 47 -5.35 -12.00 -0.27
C HIS A 47 -4.15 -11.13 -0.69
N GLY A 48 -3.62 -10.34 0.23
CA GLY A 48 -2.42 -9.53 0.01
C GLY A 48 -1.17 -10.41 0.07
N GLY A 49 -0.75 -10.93 -1.07
CA GLY A 49 0.61 -11.41 -1.31
C GLY A 49 0.90 -12.83 -0.82
N GLN A 50 1.00 -13.74 -1.78
CA GLN A 50 1.67 -15.02 -1.63
C GLN A 50 3.10 -14.81 -1.10
N GLU A 51 3.39 -15.47 0.01
CA GLU A 51 4.67 -15.48 0.71
C GLU A 51 5.73 -16.15 -0.15
N ILE A 52 6.66 -15.36 -0.68
CA ILE A 52 7.92 -15.85 -1.21
C ILE A 52 9.01 -15.02 -0.55
N GLY A 53 9.66 -15.60 0.47
CA GLY A 53 10.91 -15.12 1.04
C GLY A 53 10.79 -14.11 2.18
N GLY A 54 10.57 -14.60 3.40
CA GLY A 54 10.72 -13.81 4.62
C GLY A 54 10.26 -14.61 5.84
N ALA A 55 11.20 -15.21 6.56
CA ALA A 55 10.99 -16.04 7.75
C ALA A 55 10.49 -15.22 8.96
N GLY A 56 9.30 -14.64 8.86
CA GLY A 56 8.62 -13.92 9.93
C GLY A 56 7.18 -14.40 10.03
N GLY A 57 6.99 -15.65 10.50
CA GLY A 57 5.69 -16.22 10.82
C GLY A 57 5.07 -15.55 12.04
N GLY A 58 4.68 -14.28 11.90
CA GLY A 58 3.88 -13.57 12.89
C GLY A 58 2.39 -13.78 12.59
N SER A 59 1.60 -14.08 13.61
CA SER A 59 0.13 -14.06 13.50
C SER A 59 -0.32 -12.72 12.94
N LYS A 60 -0.95 -12.71 11.76
CA LYS A 60 -1.60 -11.50 11.26
C LYS A 60 -2.62 -11.06 12.31
N PRO A 61 -2.63 -9.79 12.73
CA PRO A 61 -3.62 -9.32 13.68
C PRO A 61 -5.02 -9.57 13.10
N PRO A 62 -6.01 -9.96 13.93
CA PRO A 62 -7.35 -10.28 13.45
C PRO A 62 -8.06 -9.09 12.79
N ILE A 63 -7.56 -7.87 13.05
CA ILE A 63 -8.05 -6.63 12.48
C ILE A 63 -6.89 -5.73 12.07
N ASN A 64 -6.99 -5.13 10.88
CA ASN A 64 -6.10 -4.06 10.46
C ASN A 64 -6.66 -2.70 10.93
N LEU A 65 -6.12 -2.16 12.03
CA LEU A 65 -6.60 -0.92 12.64
C LEU A 65 -6.52 0.28 11.68
N ARG A 66 -5.41 0.41 10.94
CA ARG A 66 -5.24 1.50 9.97
C ARG A 66 -6.30 1.46 8.86
N ALA A 67 -6.66 0.26 8.40
CA ALA A 67 -7.72 0.09 7.42
C ALA A 67 -9.10 0.47 7.99
N LEU A 68 -9.34 0.20 9.28
CA LEU A 68 -10.56 0.58 9.98
C LEU A 68 -10.66 2.10 10.15
N ASP A 69 -9.57 2.77 10.50
CA ASP A 69 -9.52 4.23 10.63
C ASP A 69 -9.83 4.89 9.29
N LEU A 70 -9.20 4.44 8.21
CA LEU A 70 -9.46 4.93 6.85
C LEU A 70 -10.92 4.71 6.42
N TRP A 71 -11.50 3.55 6.73
CA TRP A 71 -12.92 3.28 6.47
C TRP A 71 -13.83 4.22 7.27
N THR A 72 -13.49 4.48 8.53
CA THR A 72 -14.25 5.40 9.40
C THR A 72 -14.17 6.84 8.88
N GLU A 73 -12.99 7.28 8.43
CA GLU A 73 -12.80 8.58 7.77
C GLU A 73 -13.68 8.70 6.52
N ILE A 74 -13.59 7.74 5.59
CA ILE A 74 -14.37 7.74 4.33
C ILE A 74 -15.87 7.79 4.64
N THR A 75 -16.35 6.91 5.52
CA THR A 75 -17.78 6.85 5.84
C THR A 75 -18.27 8.13 6.51
N THR A 76 -17.48 8.72 7.41
CA THR A 76 -17.82 9.98 8.08
C THR A 76 -17.89 11.13 7.08
N THR A 77 -16.85 11.31 6.25
CA THR A 77 -16.79 12.37 5.24
C THR A 77 -17.93 12.22 4.22
N VAL A 78 -18.18 11.02 3.72
CA VAL A 78 -19.27 10.77 2.75
C VAL A 78 -20.64 11.01 3.38
N ASN A 79 -20.87 10.59 4.63
CA ASN A 79 -22.15 10.80 5.31
C ASN A 79 -22.44 12.28 5.60
N GLN A 80 -21.40 13.09 5.83
CA GLN A 80 -21.53 14.52 6.11
C GLN A 80 -21.65 15.37 4.83
N GLY A 81 -20.94 15.01 3.76
CA GLY A 81 -20.80 15.87 2.59
C GLY A 81 -21.79 15.62 1.44
N TRP A 82 -22.40 14.42 1.36
CA TRP A 82 -23.29 14.11 0.23
C TRP A 82 -24.64 14.86 0.31
N PRO A 83 -25.30 15.18 -0.81
CA PRO A 83 -26.50 16.02 -0.85
C PRO A 83 -27.73 15.49 -0.07
N GLY A 84 -27.75 14.19 0.21
CA GLY A 84 -28.80 13.55 1.00
C GLY A 84 -28.56 13.56 2.51
N ALA A 85 -27.46 14.16 2.98
CA ALA A 85 -27.10 14.25 4.40
C ALA A 85 -28.25 14.89 5.22
N GLY A 86 -28.47 14.36 6.43
CA GLY A 86 -29.53 14.82 7.35
C GLY A 86 -30.92 14.22 7.12
N ARG A 87 -31.13 13.38 6.11
CA ARG A 87 -32.42 12.69 5.89
C ARG A 87 -32.50 11.35 6.63
N PRO A 88 -33.56 11.06 7.43
CA PRO A 88 -33.63 9.86 8.28
C PRO A 88 -33.48 8.53 7.52
N VAL A 89 -34.09 8.44 6.33
CA VAL A 89 -34.12 7.22 5.50
C VAL A 89 -32.74 6.90 4.88
N THR A 90 -31.80 7.84 4.91
CA THR A 90 -30.55 7.72 4.16
C THR A 90 -29.38 7.15 4.96
N GLN A 91 -29.56 6.91 6.26
CA GLN A 91 -28.51 6.30 7.08
C GLN A 91 -28.20 4.85 6.67
N SER A 92 -29.18 4.11 6.16
CA SER A 92 -29.02 2.72 5.72
C SER A 92 -28.42 2.56 4.31
N VAL A 93 -28.25 3.65 3.56
CA VAL A 93 -27.75 3.59 2.19
C VAL A 93 -26.23 3.31 2.20
N PRO A 94 -25.73 2.32 1.43
CA PRO A 94 -24.31 1.98 1.39
C PRO A 94 -23.42 3.16 0.99
N VAL A 95 -22.25 3.27 1.61
CA VAL A 95 -21.30 4.37 1.37
C VAL A 95 -20.93 4.52 -0.12
N GLY A 96 -20.75 3.40 -0.83
CA GLY A 96 -20.43 3.43 -2.27
C GLY A 96 -21.56 4.00 -3.13
N PHE A 97 -22.82 3.84 -2.71
CA PHE A 97 -23.95 4.49 -3.40
C PHE A 97 -23.93 6.00 -3.13
N LYS A 98 -23.76 6.41 -1.87
CA LYS A 98 -23.70 7.84 -1.49
C LYS A 98 -22.58 8.58 -2.23
N LEU A 99 -21.41 7.97 -2.32
CA LEU A 99 -20.25 8.55 -3.01
C LEU A 99 -20.52 8.76 -4.51
N ARG A 100 -21.17 7.78 -5.17
CA ARG A 100 -21.59 7.93 -6.58
C ARG A 100 -22.61 9.04 -6.75
N ALA A 101 -23.65 9.07 -5.92
CA ALA A 101 -24.67 10.11 -5.98
C ALA A 101 -24.07 11.51 -5.72
N TRP A 102 -23.08 11.62 -4.83
CA TRP A 102 -22.37 12.88 -4.58
C TRP A 102 -21.58 13.32 -5.83
N ALA A 103 -20.80 12.42 -6.44
CA ALA A 103 -20.04 12.73 -7.65
C ALA A 103 -20.93 13.03 -8.87
N GLU A 104 -22.11 12.39 -8.98
CA GLU A 104 -23.09 12.70 -10.02
C GLU A 104 -23.75 14.07 -9.83
N HIS A 105 -23.94 14.50 -8.58
CA HIS A 105 -24.52 15.80 -8.24
C HIS A 105 -23.56 16.96 -8.52
N ASP A 106 -22.27 16.76 -8.23
CA ASP A 106 -21.23 17.79 -8.38
C ASP A 106 -19.96 17.20 -9.03
N PRO A 107 -19.95 17.01 -10.36
CA PRO A 107 -18.88 16.32 -11.08
C PRO A 107 -17.56 17.11 -11.15
N GLU A 108 -17.60 18.42 -10.89
CA GLU A 108 -16.45 19.34 -10.92
C GLU A 108 -15.93 19.65 -9.51
N ASN A 109 -16.38 18.91 -8.49
CA ASN A 109 -15.95 19.11 -7.11
C ASN A 109 -14.47 18.74 -6.92
N VAL A 110 -13.58 19.74 -6.99
CA VAL A 110 -12.13 19.56 -6.86
C VAL A 110 -11.77 18.91 -5.52
N ARG A 111 -12.36 19.36 -4.41
CA ARG A 111 -12.07 18.82 -3.08
C ARG A 111 -12.45 17.34 -2.96
N LEU A 112 -13.61 16.95 -3.48
CA LEU A 112 -14.02 15.55 -3.50
C LEU A 112 -13.12 14.71 -4.41
N THR A 113 -12.66 15.29 -5.53
CA THR A 113 -11.72 14.63 -6.45
C THR A 113 -10.41 14.31 -5.73
N ASP A 114 -9.78 15.31 -5.11
CA ASP A 114 -8.53 15.15 -4.37
C ASP A 114 -8.68 14.14 -3.23
N GLN A 115 -9.79 14.21 -2.49
CA GLN A 115 -10.08 13.28 -1.41
C GLN A 115 -10.24 11.84 -1.91
N CYS A 116 -10.97 11.63 -3.02
CA CYS A 116 -11.14 10.31 -3.62
C CYS A 116 -9.81 9.72 -4.11
N LEU A 117 -8.95 10.55 -4.71
CA LEU A 117 -7.62 10.14 -5.15
C LEU A 117 -6.75 9.73 -3.95
N ALA A 118 -6.74 10.55 -2.90
CA ALA A 118 -6.02 10.24 -1.67
C ALA A 118 -6.49 8.93 -1.02
N TRP A 119 -7.82 8.70 -0.96
CA TRP A 119 -8.36 7.44 -0.47
C TRP A 119 -7.98 6.26 -1.36
N ALA A 120 -8.08 6.38 -2.69
CA ALA A 120 -7.70 5.32 -3.62
C ALA A 120 -6.22 4.95 -3.46
N GLU A 121 -5.34 5.94 -3.35
CA GLU A 121 -3.90 5.73 -3.14
C GLU A 121 -3.61 5.06 -1.79
N GLN A 122 -4.24 5.53 -0.70
CA GLN A 122 -4.08 4.93 0.63
C GLN A 122 -4.58 3.48 0.68
N ILE A 123 -5.74 3.19 0.09
CA ILE A 123 -6.27 1.83 0.00
C ILE A 123 -5.33 0.94 -0.80
N THR A 124 -4.86 1.42 -1.96
CA THR A 124 -3.92 0.67 -2.81
C THR A 124 -2.62 0.36 -2.08
N ARG A 125 -2.03 1.34 -1.37
CA ARG A 125 -0.83 1.12 -0.54
C ARG A 125 -1.07 0.13 0.61
N ALA A 126 -2.28 0.10 1.16
CA ALA A 126 -2.63 -0.84 2.23
C ALA A 126 -2.82 -2.28 1.72
N ILE A 127 -3.33 -2.45 0.49
CA ILE A 127 -3.55 -3.76 -0.14
C ILE A 127 -2.24 -4.31 -0.75
N HIS A 128 -1.48 -3.43 -1.37
CA HIS A 128 -0.21 -3.72 -2.04
C HIS A 128 0.92 -2.96 -1.33
N PRO A 129 1.27 -3.34 -0.08
CA PRO A 129 2.40 -2.72 0.59
C PRO A 129 3.66 -3.01 -0.22
N VAL A 130 4.47 -1.98 -0.46
CA VAL A 130 5.76 -2.13 -1.11
C VAL A 130 6.58 -3.09 -0.27
N LYS A 131 6.91 -4.27 -0.81
CA LYS A 131 7.69 -5.25 -0.04
C LYS A 131 9.09 -4.70 0.13
N ARG A 132 9.51 -4.60 1.39
CA ARG A 132 10.84 -4.15 1.82
C ARG A 132 11.57 -5.36 2.36
N ILE A 133 12.79 -5.56 1.87
CA ILE A 133 13.68 -6.62 2.33
C ILE A 133 14.92 -5.93 2.88
N ASP A 134 15.18 -6.09 4.17
CA ASP A 134 16.38 -5.54 4.77
C ASP A 134 17.59 -6.38 4.33
N ILE A 135 18.62 -5.68 3.85
CA ILE A 135 19.85 -6.31 3.39
C ILE A 135 20.89 -6.19 4.49
N MET A 136 21.32 -7.35 5.01
CA MET A 136 22.45 -7.43 5.93
C MET A 136 23.76 -7.15 5.18
N GLY A 137 24.29 -5.95 5.37
CA GLY A 137 25.54 -5.55 4.74
C GLY A 137 25.90 -4.10 5.03
N THR A 138 27.03 -3.69 4.46
CA THR A 138 27.54 -2.33 4.58
C THR A 138 27.23 -1.57 3.30
N CYS A 139 26.76 -0.33 3.41
CA CYS A 139 26.59 0.54 2.25
C CYS A 139 27.95 0.80 1.56
N PRO A 140 28.13 0.50 0.26
CA PRO A 140 29.40 0.72 -0.42
C PRO A 140 29.76 2.20 -0.56
N SER A 141 28.76 3.11 -0.54
CA SER A 141 28.98 4.55 -0.69
C SER A 141 29.41 5.22 0.61
N CYS A 142 28.77 4.90 1.73
CA CYS A 142 28.97 5.61 3.01
C CYS A 142 29.49 4.71 4.14
N GLN A 143 29.65 3.41 3.89
CA GLN A 143 30.15 2.42 4.84
C GLN A 143 29.32 2.22 6.12
N CYS A 144 28.09 2.76 6.17
CA CYS A 144 27.18 2.52 7.29
C CYS A 144 26.50 1.15 7.17
N THR A 145 26.29 0.50 8.31
CA THR A 145 25.58 -0.79 8.43
C THR A 145 24.16 -0.63 8.94
N HIS A 146 23.89 0.44 9.70
CA HIS A 146 22.59 0.73 10.29
C HIS A 146 22.18 2.18 10.05
N VAL A 147 20.87 2.40 10.01
CA VAL A 147 20.23 3.71 10.07
C VAL A 147 19.45 3.79 11.39
N MET A 148 19.63 4.90 12.11
CA MET A 148 18.85 5.20 13.30
C MET A 148 17.66 6.06 12.88
N ASN A 149 16.46 5.52 13.04
CA ASN A 149 15.23 6.26 12.82
C ASN A 149 14.69 6.69 14.18
N THR A 150 14.37 7.97 14.31
CA THR A 150 13.71 8.51 15.51
C THR A 150 12.25 8.71 15.18
N ASP A 151 11.38 8.09 15.96
CA ASP A 151 9.94 8.35 15.90
C ASP A 151 9.70 9.81 16.34
N PRO A 152 9.08 10.65 15.49
CA PRO A 152 8.88 12.06 15.81
C PRO A 152 7.83 12.30 16.91
N GLU A 153 6.92 11.36 17.16
CA GLU A 153 5.86 11.48 18.16
C GLU A 153 6.33 10.97 19.53
N THR A 154 7.05 9.84 19.56
CA THR A 154 7.48 9.20 20.81
C THR A 154 8.91 9.53 21.21
N GLY A 155 9.75 9.96 20.25
CA GLY A 155 11.19 10.13 20.43
C GLY A 155 11.97 8.81 20.49
N GLU A 156 11.31 7.66 20.28
CA GLU A 156 11.95 6.35 20.34
C GLU A 156 12.93 6.14 19.17
N HIS A 157 14.07 5.52 19.44
CA HIS A 157 15.07 5.21 18.44
C HIS A 157 14.96 3.75 17.99
N THR A 158 14.81 3.54 16.69
CA THR A 158 14.86 2.21 16.06
C THR A 158 16.08 2.11 15.15
N TYR A 159 16.75 0.96 15.18
CA TYR A 159 17.91 0.68 14.34
C TYR A 159 17.53 -0.32 13.26
N ASN A 160 17.53 0.14 12.00
CA ASN A 160 17.30 -0.72 10.84
C ASN A 160 18.61 -0.89 10.07
N HIS A 161 18.70 -1.91 9.20
CA HIS A 161 19.83 -2.02 8.30
C HIS A 161 19.92 -0.83 7.36
N ALA A 162 21.15 -0.41 7.05
CA ALA A 162 21.38 0.75 6.20
C ALA A 162 20.92 0.51 4.75
N LEU A 163 20.81 -0.74 4.30
CA LEU A 163 20.41 -1.11 2.95
C LEU A 163 19.04 -1.78 2.96
N THR A 164 18.12 -1.29 2.14
CA THR A 164 16.78 -1.87 1.95
C THR A 164 16.53 -2.12 0.47
N ALA A 165 16.14 -3.34 0.12
CA ALA A 165 15.63 -3.70 -1.19
C ALA A 165 14.11 -3.46 -1.26
N TYR A 166 13.69 -2.87 -2.37
CA TYR A 166 12.31 -2.67 -2.77
C TYR A 166 12.03 -3.55 -3.98
N THR A 167 10.87 -4.19 -4.00
CA THR A 167 10.50 -5.13 -5.06
C THR A 167 9.81 -4.45 -6.24
N GLU A 168 9.11 -3.34 -6.00
CA GLU A 168 8.27 -2.67 -7.00
C GLU A 168 8.34 -1.13 -6.84
N PRO A 169 9.07 -0.40 -7.72
CA PRO A 169 10.03 -0.92 -8.70
C PRO A 169 11.24 -1.56 -8.01
N ALA A 170 11.88 -2.52 -8.69
CA ALA A 170 13.04 -3.24 -8.15
C ALA A 170 14.25 -2.32 -8.02
N HIS A 171 14.59 -1.94 -6.79
CA HIS A 171 15.76 -1.11 -6.48
C HIS A 171 16.26 -1.36 -5.06
N VAL A 172 17.50 -0.98 -4.77
CA VAL A 172 18.06 -0.96 -3.41
C VAL A 172 18.38 0.48 -3.06
N ALA A 173 18.10 0.91 -1.84
CA ALA A 173 18.45 2.24 -1.36
C ALA A 173 19.20 2.17 -0.03
N CYS A 174 20.10 3.13 0.20
CA CYS A 174 20.71 3.34 1.50
C CYS A 174 19.92 4.36 2.32
N GLY A 175 19.48 3.97 3.52
CA GLY A 175 18.74 4.84 4.44
C GLY A 175 19.59 5.95 5.07
N VAL A 176 20.93 5.89 4.97
CA VAL A 176 21.83 6.90 5.56
C VAL A 176 22.26 7.95 4.54
N CYS A 177 22.86 7.54 3.41
CA CYS A 177 23.37 8.46 2.40
C CYS A 177 22.42 8.69 1.22
N GLY A 178 21.30 7.95 1.14
CA GLY A 178 20.31 8.08 0.08
C GLY A 178 20.75 7.50 -1.28
N THR A 179 21.92 6.88 -1.40
CA THR A 179 22.34 6.25 -2.66
C THR A 179 21.37 5.14 -3.06
N THR A 180 20.98 5.11 -4.34
CA THR A 180 20.12 4.08 -4.93
C THR A 180 20.87 3.25 -5.97
N TRP A 181 20.53 1.97 -6.05
CA TRP A 181 21.03 1.01 -7.04
C TRP A 181 19.87 0.35 -7.76
N GLU A 182 19.87 0.42 -9.08
CA GLU A 182 18.80 -0.09 -9.96
C GLU A 182 19.37 -1.00 -11.06
N GLY A 183 18.54 -1.90 -11.59
CA GLY A 183 18.91 -2.78 -12.69
C GLY A 183 20.18 -3.59 -12.40
N GLN A 184 21.16 -3.54 -13.31
CA GLN A 184 22.41 -4.28 -13.16
C GLN A 184 23.27 -3.80 -11.97
N ALA A 185 23.12 -2.55 -11.52
CA ALA A 185 23.88 -2.02 -10.40
C ALA A 185 23.55 -2.73 -9.08
N ILE A 186 22.35 -3.34 -8.98
CA ILE A 186 21.98 -4.17 -7.83
C ILE A 186 22.92 -5.38 -7.69
N HIS A 187 23.41 -5.94 -8.80
CA HIS A 187 24.33 -7.09 -8.75
C HIS A 187 25.67 -6.74 -8.09
N HIS A 188 26.09 -5.47 -8.11
CA HIS A 188 27.31 -5.04 -7.43
C HIS A 188 27.20 -5.15 -5.91
N LEU A 189 25.98 -5.21 -5.37
CA LEU A 189 25.73 -5.41 -3.95
C LEU A 189 25.83 -6.89 -3.53
N ARG A 190 25.82 -7.84 -4.48
CA ARG A 190 25.80 -9.29 -4.20
C ARG A 190 27.02 -9.76 -3.39
N GLY A 191 28.17 -9.09 -3.52
CA GLY A 191 29.38 -9.39 -2.74
C GLY A 191 29.37 -8.82 -1.32
N LEU A 192 28.42 -7.95 -0.98
CA LEU A 192 28.31 -7.27 0.31
C LEU A 192 27.25 -7.88 1.22
N VAL A 193 26.33 -8.65 0.64
CA VAL A 193 25.29 -9.36 1.39
C VAL A 193 25.91 -10.58 2.05
N ARG A 194 26.06 -10.55 3.38
CA ARG A 194 26.26 -11.80 4.13
C ARG A 194 24.89 -12.47 4.19
N GLY A 195 24.75 -13.60 3.50
CA GLY A 195 23.54 -14.41 3.65
C GLY A 195 23.29 -14.75 5.12
N PRO A 196 22.04 -15.03 5.53
CA PRO A 196 21.81 -15.64 6.83
C PRO A 196 22.68 -16.88 6.91
N ALA A 197 23.59 -16.89 7.88
CA ALA A 197 24.61 -17.92 8.01
C ALA A 197 23.97 -19.31 7.88
N GLU A 198 24.51 -20.14 6.98
CA GLU A 198 24.38 -21.59 7.07
C GLU A 198 24.97 -22.01 8.42
N THR A 199 24.14 -22.05 9.45
CA THR A 199 24.44 -22.71 10.71
C THR A 199 24.19 -24.20 10.54
N ALA A 200 25.14 -24.93 9.96
CA ALA A 200 25.25 -26.40 9.94
C ALA A 200 26.52 -26.75 9.14
N SER A 201 27.49 -27.56 9.56
CA SER A 201 27.71 -28.38 10.74
C SER A 201 29.23 -28.57 10.82
N ALA A 202 29.81 -28.40 12.00
CA ALA A 202 31.13 -28.96 12.31
C ALA A 202 30.95 -29.77 13.59
N GLU A 203 30.73 -31.07 13.40
CA GLU A 203 31.06 -32.11 14.38
C GLU A 203 32.58 -32.34 14.37
#